data_AF-A0A257N1U0-F1
#
_entry.id   AF-A0A257N1U0-F1
#
_cell.length_a   1.000
_cell.length_b   1.000
_cell.length_c   1.000
_cell.angle_alpha   90.00
_cell.angle_beta   90.00
_cell.angle_gamma   90.00
#
_symmetry.space_group_name_H-M   'P 1'
#
loop_
_entity.id
_entity.type
_entity.pdbx_description
1 polymer ?
#
loop_
_entity_poly.entity_id
_entity_poly.type
_entity_poly.pdbx_seq_one_letter_code
_entity_poly.pdbx_strand_id
1 'polypeptide(L)'
;MKLNDLLAGLVPLSDTDLTITNDLLITGLTLNSRAVVAGNVFIALAGSKQHGLSHAEQAISKGACAILFDPAGNGKQLAEDLQGRVPMIAVDNLSGALGNIAARFYGNPSQSMNVIGITGTNGKTSCSQFLSQALDDCGIIGTLGWGEWGNLHKTLNTTPDALAIQSILSNLLIAGKKTVAMEVSSHGLEQGRVNGTHFKGAVFTNISRDHLDYHGSMESYLQAKLALLQTP
;
A
#
# COMPACT_ATOMS: atom_id res chain seq x y z
N MET A 1 3.37 17.87 -2.90
CA MET A 1 4.77 17.85 -2.40
C MET A 1 5.72 17.69 -3.59
N LYS A 2 7.04 17.90 -3.45
CA LYS A 2 7.99 17.60 -4.53
C LYS A 2 8.27 16.09 -4.59
N LEU A 3 8.53 15.54 -5.77
CA LEU A 3 8.85 14.13 -5.93
C LEU A 3 10.16 13.75 -5.24
N ASN A 4 11.17 14.63 -5.27
CA ASN A 4 12.40 14.41 -4.51
C ASN A 4 12.14 14.24 -3.01
N ASP A 5 11.33 15.11 -2.39
CA ASP A 5 10.94 15.01 -0.98
C ASP A 5 10.21 13.69 -0.68
N LEU A 6 9.38 13.22 -1.63
CA LEU A 6 8.68 11.95 -1.49
C LEU A 6 9.67 10.77 -1.43
N LEU A 7 10.74 10.79 -2.21
CA LEU A 7 11.66 9.65 -2.36
C LEU A 7 12.90 9.72 -1.45
N ALA A 8 13.24 10.90 -0.93
CA ALA A 8 14.43 11.14 -0.14
C ALA A 8 14.61 10.12 1.02
N GLY A 9 15.72 9.40 1.03
CA GLY A 9 16.04 8.39 2.05
C GLY A 9 15.20 7.10 1.99
N LEU A 10 14.24 6.97 1.08
CA LEU A 10 13.50 5.74 0.82
C LEU A 10 13.99 5.02 -0.44
N VAL A 11 14.42 5.80 -1.43
CA VAL A 11 14.90 5.31 -2.71
C VAL A 11 16.28 5.94 -2.97
N PRO A 12 17.30 5.15 -3.35
CA PRO A 12 18.57 5.71 -3.81
C PRO A 12 18.34 6.41 -5.15
N LEU A 13 18.54 7.73 -5.19
CA LEU A 13 18.40 8.53 -6.41
C LEU A 13 19.78 8.84 -6.99
N SER A 14 19.94 8.71 -8.31
CA SER A 14 21.13 9.20 -9.01
C SER A 14 21.12 10.73 -9.13
N ASP A 15 22.26 11.34 -9.47
CA ASP A 15 22.33 12.79 -9.71
C ASP A 15 21.36 13.26 -10.82
N THR A 16 21.16 12.40 -11.83
CA THR A 16 20.18 12.62 -12.89
C THR A 16 18.75 12.60 -12.35
N ASP A 17 18.41 11.62 -11.51
CA ASP A 17 17.09 11.53 -10.89
C ASP A 17 16.82 12.74 -9.99
N LEU A 18 17.81 13.16 -9.21
CA LEU A 18 17.71 14.35 -8.37
C LEU A 18 17.40 15.58 -9.22
N THR A 19 18.13 15.79 -10.31
CA THR A 19 17.92 16.94 -11.21
C THR A 19 16.50 16.95 -11.79
N ILE A 20 16.00 15.77 -12.21
CA ILE A 20 14.68 15.64 -12.82
C ILE A 20 13.54 15.82 -11.79
N THR A 21 13.74 15.34 -10.56
CA THR A 21 12.68 15.27 -9.54
C THR A 21 12.63 16.48 -8.60
N ASN A 22 13.67 17.32 -8.56
CA ASN A 22 13.83 18.37 -7.55
C ASN A 22 12.71 19.42 -7.56
N ASP A 23 12.16 19.74 -8.73
CA ASP A 23 11.09 20.74 -8.87
C ASP A 23 9.76 20.15 -9.35
N LEU A 24 9.68 18.82 -9.46
CA LEU A 24 8.47 18.16 -9.92
C LEU A 24 7.45 18.06 -8.79
N LEU A 25 6.42 18.90 -8.84
CA LEU A 25 5.29 18.83 -7.92
C LEU A 25 4.36 17.67 -8.27
N ILE A 26 3.99 16.91 -7.25
CA ILE A 26 3.07 15.79 -7.36
C ILE A 26 1.80 16.04 -6.55
N THR A 27 0.66 15.62 -7.11
CA THR A 27 -0.68 15.79 -6.54
C THR A 27 -1.37 14.47 -6.20
N GLY A 28 -0.81 13.34 -6.65
CA GLY A 28 -1.36 12.03 -6.39
C GLY A 28 -0.43 10.89 -6.78
N LEU A 29 -0.72 9.71 -6.25
CA LEU A 29 -0.10 8.44 -6.60
C LEU A 29 -1.19 7.49 -7.08
N THR A 30 -0.93 6.65 -8.07
CA THR A 30 -1.88 5.60 -8.49
C THR A 30 -1.21 4.38 -9.08
N LEU A 31 -1.76 3.20 -8.77
CA LEU A 31 -1.41 1.91 -9.38
C LEU A 31 -2.24 1.62 -10.65
N ASN A 32 -3.28 2.41 -10.90
CA ASN A 32 -4.22 2.19 -11.99
C ASN A 32 -4.05 3.29 -13.05
N SER A 33 -3.47 2.93 -14.20
CA SER A 33 -3.27 3.83 -15.34
C SER A 33 -4.56 4.51 -15.79
N ARG A 34 -5.73 3.87 -15.60
CA ARG A 34 -7.03 4.44 -15.97
C ARG A 34 -7.46 5.56 -15.02
N ALA A 35 -6.95 5.60 -13.79
CA ALA A 35 -7.27 6.61 -12.78
C ALA A 35 -6.24 7.74 -12.72
N VAL A 36 -5.24 7.75 -13.61
CA VAL A 36 -4.27 8.84 -13.71
C VAL A 36 -4.98 10.12 -14.13
N VAL A 37 -4.58 11.22 -13.48
CA VAL A 37 -4.87 12.60 -13.87
C VAL A 37 -3.58 13.40 -13.84
N ALA A 38 -3.60 14.59 -14.44
CA ALA A 38 -2.44 15.49 -14.48
C ALA A 38 -1.83 15.73 -13.08
N GLY A 39 -0.51 15.57 -12.96
CA GLY A 39 0.23 15.73 -11.71
C GLY A 39 0.33 14.47 -10.84
N ASN A 40 -0.28 13.35 -11.27
CA ASN A 40 -0.09 12.07 -10.59
C ASN A 40 1.22 11.39 -10.99
N VAL A 41 1.81 10.67 -10.05
CA VAL A 41 2.84 9.68 -10.31
C VAL A 41 2.18 8.32 -10.52
N PHE A 42 2.49 7.66 -11.62
CA PHE A 42 2.04 6.29 -11.87
C PHE A 42 3.03 5.28 -11.28
N ILE A 43 2.52 4.31 -10.55
CA ILE A 43 3.30 3.27 -9.87
C ILE A 43 3.18 1.97 -10.66
N ALA A 44 4.28 1.55 -11.27
CA ALA A 44 4.36 0.37 -12.13
C ALA A 44 5.07 -0.79 -11.42
N LEU A 45 4.30 -1.63 -10.73
CA LEU A 45 4.80 -2.81 -10.02
C LEU A 45 5.12 -3.98 -10.97
N ALA A 46 6.08 -4.81 -10.59
CA ALA A 46 6.27 -6.15 -11.16
C ALA A 46 5.17 -7.10 -10.64
N GLY A 47 4.02 -7.11 -11.32
CA GLY A 47 2.88 -7.98 -10.95
C GLY A 47 3.12 -9.45 -11.30
N SER A 48 2.30 -10.34 -10.72
CA SER A 48 2.41 -11.79 -10.93
C SER A 48 2.03 -12.27 -12.34
N LYS A 49 1.24 -11.47 -13.08
CA LYS A 49 0.81 -11.79 -14.46
C LYS A 49 1.49 -10.92 -15.51
N GLN A 50 1.70 -9.65 -15.20
CA GLN A 50 2.23 -8.66 -16.13
C GLN A 50 2.87 -7.51 -15.34
N HIS A 51 3.89 -6.90 -15.95
CA HIS A 51 4.52 -5.70 -15.41
C HIS A 51 3.65 -4.46 -15.62
N GLY A 52 3.54 -3.59 -14.61
CA GLY A 52 2.72 -2.37 -14.66
C GLY A 52 3.12 -1.38 -15.76
N LEU A 53 4.40 -1.42 -16.19
CA LEU A 53 4.90 -0.60 -17.30
C LEU A 53 4.20 -0.90 -18.64
N SER A 54 3.59 -2.07 -18.80
CA SER A 54 2.75 -2.33 -19.98
C SER A 54 1.54 -1.37 -20.11
N HIS A 55 1.23 -0.59 -19.07
CA HIS A 55 0.19 0.43 -19.09
C HIS A 55 0.74 1.86 -19.01
N ALA A 56 2.06 2.05 -19.13
CA ALA A 56 2.71 3.35 -19.00
C ALA A 56 2.23 4.36 -20.06
N GLU A 57 2.05 3.95 -21.32
CA GLU A 57 1.55 4.85 -22.39
C GLU A 57 0.16 5.42 -22.07
N GLN A 58 -0.71 4.61 -21.46
CA GLN A 58 -2.01 5.08 -21.00
C GLN A 58 -1.87 6.06 -19.82
N ALA A 59 -0.92 5.84 -18.92
CA ALA A 59 -0.67 6.75 -17.81
C ALA A 59 -0.11 8.09 -18.31
N ILE A 60 0.88 8.06 -19.22
CA ILE A 60 1.50 9.24 -19.83
C ILE A 60 0.44 10.06 -20.58
N SER A 61 -0.38 9.42 -21.42
CA SER A 61 -1.45 10.12 -22.16
C SER A 61 -2.53 10.73 -21.26
N LYS A 62 -2.68 10.24 -20.03
CA LYS A 62 -3.58 10.81 -19.01
C LYS A 62 -2.93 11.90 -18.14
N GLY A 63 -1.66 12.21 -18.36
CA GLY A 63 -0.94 13.28 -17.68
C GLY A 63 -0.14 12.83 -16.46
N ALA A 64 0.29 11.56 -16.39
CA ALA A 64 1.27 11.16 -15.38
C ALA A 64 2.50 12.07 -15.49
N CYS A 65 2.90 12.70 -14.39
CA CYS A 65 4.04 13.60 -14.37
C CYS A 65 5.37 12.86 -14.15
N ALA A 66 5.32 11.64 -13.64
CA ALA A 66 6.44 10.72 -13.48
C ALA A 66 5.92 9.27 -13.35
N ILE A 67 6.82 8.31 -13.50
CA ILE A 67 6.56 6.89 -13.25
C ILE A 67 7.61 6.35 -12.28
N LEU A 68 7.16 5.74 -11.18
CA LEU A 68 8.02 4.86 -10.37
C LEU A 68 7.80 3.44 -10.86
N PHE A 69 8.87 2.71 -11.15
CA PHE A 69 8.76 1.35 -11.66
C PHE A 69 9.68 0.37 -10.96
N ASP A 70 9.23 -0.86 -10.84
CA ASP A 70 10.06 -1.97 -10.39
C ASP A 70 10.98 -2.41 -11.54
N PRO A 71 12.31 -2.46 -11.38
CA PRO A 71 13.18 -2.95 -12.44
C PRO A 71 13.09 -4.47 -12.66
N ALA A 72 12.50 -5.22 -11.71
CA ALA A 72 12.30 -6.66 -11.82
C ALA A 72 11.24 -7.04 -12.87
N GLY A 73 11.11 -8.34 -13.15
CA GLY A 73 9.99 -8.88 -13.94
C GLY A 73 9.87 -8.30 -15.36
N ASN A 74 11.00 -8.01 -16.02
CA ASN A 74 11.17 -7.31 -17.31
C ASN A 74 11.06 -5.77 -17.30
N GLY A 75 10.92 -5.15 -16.13
CA GLY A 75 10.75 -3.70 -15.99
C GLY A 75 11.88 -2.87 -16.60
N LYS A 76 13.15 -3.28 -16.45
CA LYS A 76 14.29 -2.57 -17.07
C LYS A 76 14.14 -2.45 -18.59
N GLN A 77 13.81 -3.54 -19.27
CA GLN A 77 13.65 -3.55 -20.72
C GLN A 77 12.46 -2.69 -21.17
N LEU A 78 11.31 -2.81 -20.48
CA LEU A 78 10.14 -2.00 -20.81
C LEU A 78 10.37 -0.49 -20.60
N ALA A 79 11.25 -0.12 -19.66
CA ALA A 79 11.56 1.28 -19.39
C ALA A 79 12.41 1.92 -20.50
N GLU A 80 13.23 1.14 -21.22
CA GLU A 80 14.04 1.64 -22.35
C GLU A 80 13.16 2.23 -23.46
N ASP A 81 12.05 1.55 -23.79
CA ASP A 81 11.09 1.99 -24.81
C ASP A 81 10.32 3.28 -24.44
N LEU A 82 10.35 3.65 -23.15
CA LEU A 82 9.60 4.77 -22.57
C LEU A 82 10.50 5.97 -22.22
N GLN A 83 11.82 5.85 -22.41
CA GLN A 83 12.77 6.89 -22.04
C GLN A 83 12.46 8.24 -22.71
N GLY A 84 12.64 9.32 -21.95
CA GLY A 84 12.48 10.70 -22.43
C GLY A 84 11.04 11.21 -22.54
N ARG A 85 10.02 10.38 -22.29
CA ARG A 85 8.60 10.83 -22.32
C ARG A 85 8.19 11.54 -21.04
N VAL A 86 8.52 10.94 -19.90
CA VAL A 86 8.33 11.46 -18.55
C VAL A 86 9.50 11.00 -17.68
N PRO A 87 9.75 11.63 -16.52
CA PRO A 87 10.63 11.09 -15.51
C PRO A 87 10.31 9.62 -15.16
N MET A 88 11.29 8.74 -15.31
CA MET A 88 11.18 7.30 -15.05
C MET A 88 12.16 6.95 -13.93
N ILE A 89 11.66 6.63 -12.74
CA ILE A 89 12.49 6.35 -11.57
C ILE A 89 12.40 4.85 -11.25
N ALA A 90 13.53 4.16 -11.37
CA ALA A 90 13.62 2.76 -10.97
C ALA A 90 13.66 2.67 -9.44
N VAL A 91 12.84 1.78 -8.86
CA VAL A 91 12.82 1.53 -7.43
C VAL A 91 12.94 0.03 -7.21
N ASP A 92 14.09 -0.41 -6.71
CA ASP A 92 14.30 -1.82 -6.36
C ASP A 92 13.31 -2.25 -5.27
N ASN A 93 12.69 -3.42 -5.44
CA ASN A 93 11.65 -3.93 -4.54
C ASN A 93 10.53 -2.90 -4.30
N LEU A 94 10.02 -2.30 -5.38
CA LEU A 94 9.02 -1.24 -5.30
C LEU A 94 7.76 -1.68 -4.55
N SER A 95 7.35 -2.95 -4.68
CA SER A 95 6.22 -3.50 -3.90
C SER A 95 6.44 -3.39 -2.39
N GLY A 96 7.64 -3.71 -1.91
CA GLY A 96 8.03 -3.57 -0.50
C GLY A 96 8.19 -2.11 -0.05
N ALA A 97 8.66 -1.22 -0.92
CA ALA A 97 8.85 0.21 -0.61
C ALA A 97 7.56 1.04 -0.70
N LEU A 98 6.57 0.60 -1.49
CA LEU A 98 5.37 1.36 -1.83
C LEU A 98 4.61 1.86 -0.61
N GLY A 99 4.49 1.01 0.43
CA GLY A 99 3.80 1.38 1.66
C GLY A 99 4.42 2.59 2.36
N ASN A 100 5.75 2.65 2.45
CA ASN A 100 6.47 3.78 3.06
C ASN A 100 6.38 5.05 2.19
N ILE A 101 6.49 4.89 0.86
CA ILE A 101 6.31 6.00 -0.10
C ILE A 101 4.91 6.58 0.05
N ALA A 102 3.88 5.72 0.02
CA ALA A 102 2.49 6.13 0.18
C ALA A 102 2.23 6.76 1.56
N ALA A 103 2.78 6.20 2.63
CA ALA A 103 2.64 6.75 3.98
C ALA A 103 3.15 8.19 4.02
N ARG A 104 4.35 8.45 3.48
CA ARG A 104 4.90 9.81 3.39
C ARG A 104 4.01 10.74 2.58
N PHE A 105 3.53 10.30 1.42
CA PHE A 105 2.63 11.11 0.57
C PHE A 105 1.36 11.53 1.30
N TYR A 106 0.77 10.63 2.09
CA TYR A 106 -0.45 10.88 2.86
C TYR A 106 -0.22 11.44 4.27
N GLY A 107 1.02 11.82 4.61
CA GLY A 107 1.36 12.47 5.88
C GLY A 107 1.50 11.52 7.07
N ASN A 108 1.90 10.26 6.85
CA ASN A 108 2.08 9.20 7.84
C ASN A 108 0.88 9.03 8.78
N PRO A 109 -0.34 8.77 8.25
CA PRO A 109 -1.57 8.83 9.04
C PRO A 109 -1.58 7.84 10.21
N SER A 110 -0.97 6.67 10.05
CA SER A 110 -0.88 5.65 11.10
C SER A 110 -0.10 6.11 12.34
N GLN A 111 0.80 7.09 12.24
CA GLN A 111 1.52 7.64 13.40
C GLN A 111 0.63 8.56 14.27
N SER A 112 -0.49 9.03 13.72
CA SER A 112 -1.47 9.87 14.41
C SER A 112 -2.71 9.11 14.85
N MET A 113 -2.74 7.79 14.69
CA MET A 113 -3.89 6.93 14.98
C MET A 113 -3.47 5.68 15.75
N ASN A 114 -4.41 5.09 16.49
CA ASN A 114 -4.23 3.78 17.10
C ASN A 114 -4.65 2.69 16.10
N VAL A 115 -3.74 2.22 15.24
CA VAL A 115 -4.05 1.12 14.31
C VAL A 115 -3.88 -0.22 15.00
N ILE A 116 -4.96 -0.99 15.12
CA ILE A 116 -4.97 -2.34 15.69
C ILE A 116 -5.07 -3.35 14.55
N GLY A 117 -3.98 -4.09 14.32
CA GLY A 117 -3.92 -5.13 13.29
C GLY A 117 -4.54 -6.44 13.77
N ILE A 118 -5.39 -7.07 12.96
CA ILE A 118 -6.09 -8.30 13.33
C ILE A 118 -5.78 -9.37 12.31
N THR A 119 -5.07 -10.42 12.73
CA THR A 119 -4.73 -11.57 11.90
C THR A 119 -5.23 -12.88 12.48
N GLY A 120 -5.16 -13.92 11.65
CA GLY A 120 -5.64 -15.27 11.96
C GLY A 120 -6.32 -15.92 10.75
N THR A 121 -6.64 -17.20 10.84
CA THR A 121 -7.40 -17.89 9.78
C THR A 121 -8.85 -17.38 9.81
N ASN A 122 -9.53 -17.53 10.95
CA ASN A 122 -10.93 -17.14 11.11
C ASN A 122 -11.11 -16.01 12.12
N GLY A 123 -12.20 -15.25 11.99
CA GLY A 123 -12.62 -14.26 13.00
C GLY A 123 -12.04 -12.84 12.85
N LYS A 124 -11.19 -12.58 11.85
CA LYS A 124 -10.66 -11.23 11.58
C LYS A 124 -11.78 -10.19 11.44
N THR A 125 -12.77 -10.48 10.61
CA THR A 125 -13.94 -9.61 10.40
C THR A 125 -14.77 -9.46 11.67
N SER A 126 -15.11 -10.54 12.37
CA SER A 126 -15.89 -10.42 13.61
C SER A 126 -15.18 -9.56 14.65
N CYS A 127 -13.89 -9.78 14.87
CA CYS A 127 -13.08 -8.99 15.80
C CYS A 127 -12.96 -7.52 15.37
N SER A 128 -12.79 -7.23 14.07
CA SER A 128 -12.73 -5.83 13.59
C SER A 128 -14.04 -5.10 13.81
N GLN A 129 -15.17 -5.76 13.55
CA GLN A 129 -16.50 -5.21 13.79
C GLN A 129 -16.80 -5.02 15.28
N PHE A 130 -16.39 -5.98 16.14
CA PHE A 130 -16.59 -5.85 17.59
C PHE A 130 -15.75 -4.72 18.19
N LEU A 131 -14.49 -4.58 17.77
CA LEU A 131 -13.64 -3.46 18.19
C LEU A 131 -14.22 -2.11 17.77
N SER A 132 -14.77 -1.99 16.57
CA SER A 132 -15.37 -0.75 16.10
C SER A 132 -16.66 -0.38 16.85
N GLN A 133 -17.46 -1.37 17.27
CA GLN A 133 -18.66 -1.12 18.10
C GLN A 133 -18.33 -0.82 19.56
N ALA A 134 -17.23 -1.37 20.08
CA ALA A 134 -16.84 -1.20 21.49
C ALA A 134 -16.02 0.07 21.76
N LEU A 135 -15.42 0.67 20.72
CA LEU A 135 -14.55 1.84 20.82
C LEU A 135 -15.15 3.02 20.07
N ASP A 136 -15.16 4.19 20.72
CA ASP A 136 -15.53 5.44 20.06
C ASP A 136 -14.53 5.80 18.96
N ASP A 137 -15.02 6.49 17.92
CA ASP A 137 -14.20 6.99 16.81
C ASP A 137 -13.31 5.92 16.15
N CYS A 138 -13.82 4.69 16.05
CA CYS A 138 -13.08 3.55 15.52
C CYS A 138 -13.47 3.22 14.07
N GLY A 139 -12.53 3.46 13.14
CA GLY A 139 -12.67 3.05 11.74
C GLY A 139 -12.39 1.56 11.53
N ILE A 140 -12.91 1.01 10.45
CA ILE A 140 -12.66 -0.38 10.02
C ILE A 140 -11.92 -0.36 8.69
N ILE A 141 -11.01 -1.31 8.48
CA ILE A 141 -10.48 -1.68 7.18
C ILE A 141 -10.49 -3.21 7.10
N GLY A 142 -11.23 -3.79 6.16
CA GLY A 142 -11.34 -5.25 6.11
C GLY A 142 -12.13 -5.80 4.95
N THR A 143 -12.56 -7.05 5.11
CA THR A 143 -13.27 -7.85 4.09
C THR A 143 -14.59 -7.20 3.66
N LEU A 144 -15.29 -6.55 4.59
CA LEU A 144 -16.57 -5.88 4.31
C LEU A 144 -16.40 -4.46 3.74
N GLY A 145 -15.18 -3.94 3.71
CA GLY A 145 -14.89 -2.58 3.28
C GLY A 145 -14.10 -1.78 4.30
N TRP A 146 -14.11 -0.46 4.14
CA TRP A 146 -13.50 0.49 5.06
C TRP A 146 -14.44 1.64 5.38
N GLY A 147 -14.31 2.23 6.56
CA GLY A 147 -15.19 3.32 7.01
C GLY A 147 -15.65 3.12 8.44
N GLU A 148 -16.86 3.57 8.74
CA GLU A 148 -17.49 3.42 10.04
C GLU A 148 -18.39 2.19 10.06
N TRP A 149 -18.58 1.59 11.24
CA TRP A 149 -19.55 0.52 11.41
C TRP A 149 -20.94 0.94 10.91
N GLY A 150 -21.55 0.10 10.07
CA GLY A 150 -22.83 0.41 9.40
C GLY A 150 -22.72 1.30 8.16
N ASN A 151 -21.57 1.90 7.85
CA ASN A 151 -21.34 2.74 6.67
C ASN A 151 -19.96 2.49 6.05
N LEU A 152 -19.81 1.34 5.39
CA LEU A 152 -18.55 0.89 4.80
C LEU A 152 -18.51 1.09 3.28
N HIS A 153 -17.39 1.62 2.79
CA HIS A 153 -17.02 1.65 1.39
C HIS A 153 -16.35 0.33 1.00
N LYS A 154 -16.76 -0.27 -0.12
CA LYS A 154 -16.23 -1.56 -0.58
C LYS A 154 -14.73 -1.50 -0.86
N THR A 155 -14.04 -2.58 -0.51
CA THR A 155 -12.64 -2.86 -0.88
C THR A 155 -12.59 -4.04 -1.86
N LEU A 156 -11.50 -4.16 -2.60
CA LEU A 156 -11.27 -5.31 -3.49
C LEU A 156 -10.74 -6.54 -2.75
N ASN A 157 -10.02 -6.32 -1.65
CA ASN A 157 -9.35 -7.35 -0.86
C ASN A 157 -9.60 -7.12 0.63
N THR A 158 -9.52 -8.18 1.43
CA THR A 158 -9.53 -8.09 2.90
C THR A 158 -8.48 -7.10 3.43
N THR A 159 -7.26 -7.18 2.89
CA THR A 159 -6.20 -6.20 3.13
C THR A 159 -5.95 -5.48 1.81
N PRO A 160 -6.34 -4.19 1.65
CA PRO A 160 -6.12 -3.44 0.42
C PRO A 160 -4.64 -3.36 0.04
N ASP A 161 -4.33 -2.91 -1.18
CA ASP A 161 -2.94 -2.65 -1.56
C ASP A 161 -2.31 -1.53 -0.71
N ALA A 162 -0.97 -1.47 -0.71
CA ALA A 162 -0.22 -0.56 0.15
C ALA A 162 -0.56 0.91 -0.04
N LEU A 163 -0.88 1.32 -1.27
CA LEU A 163 -1.26 2.69 -1.56
C LEU A 163 -2.67 2.99 -1.03
N ALA A 164 -3.62 2.08 -1.27
CA ALA A 164 -4.98 2.20 -0.78
C ALA A 164 -5.04 2.27 0.76
N ILE A 165 -4.26 1.45 1.48
CA ILE A 165 -4.21 1.48 2.95
C ILE A 165 -3.87 2.88 3.46
N GLN A 166 -2.81 3.50 2.94
CA GLN A 166 -2.37 4.82 3.41
C GLN A 166 -3.38 5.92 3.06
N SER A 167 -4.00 5.85 1.87
CA SER A 167 -5.08 6.75 1.48
C SER A 167 -6.31 6.61 2.41
N ILE A 168 -6.71 5.38 2.71
CA ILE A 168 -7.84 5.07 3.60
C ILE A 168 -7.56 5.58 5.01
N LEU A 169 -6.38 5.31 5.57
CA LEU A 169 -6.00 5.79 6.90
C LEU A 169 -6.01 7.32 6.96
N SER A 170 -5.52 8.01 5.93
CA SER A 170 -5.59 9.46 5.82
C SER A 170 -7.04 9.97 5.82
N ASN A 171 -7.92 9.34 5.05
CA ASN A 171 -9.35 9.70 5.03
C ASN A 171 -10.03 9.47 6.39
N LEU A 172 -9.72 8.36 7.06
CA LEU A 172 -10.27 8.06 8.39
C LEU A 172 -9.77 9.06 9.44
N LEU A 173 -8.49 9.46 9.37
CA LEU A 173 -7.92 10.49 10.24
C LEU A 173 -8.61 11.85 10.02
N ILE A 174 -8.82 12.25 8.77
CA ILE A 174 -9.55 13.49 8.41
C ILE A 174 -11.01 13.42 8.91
N ALA A 175 -11.63 12.24 8.86
CA ALA A 175 -12.96 12.00 9.41
C ALA A 175 -13.01 11.91 10.95
N GLY A 176 -11.91 12.22 11.64
CA GLY A 176 -11.84 12.29 13.10
C GLY A 176 -11.71 10.93 13.80
N LYS A 177 -11.49 9.83 13.07
CA LYS A 177 -11.29 8.52 13.70
C LYS A 177 -9.95 8.49 14.43
N LYS A 178 -9.95 8.00 15.68
CA LYS A 178 -8.75 7.91 16.53
C LYS A 178 -8.15 6.51 16.56
N THR A 179 -8.98 5.52 16.29
CA THR A 179 -8.59 4.11 16.29
C THR A 179 -9.01 3.49 14.96
N VAL A 180 -8.25 2.50 14.48
CA VAL A 180 -8.61 1.72 13.29
C VAL A 180 -8.45 0.25 13.60
N ALA A 181 -9.52 -0.53 13.47
CA ALA A 181 -9.47 -1.97 13.46
C ALA A 181 -9.23 -2.47 12.03
N MET A 182 -8.02 -2.97 11.75
CA MET A 182 -7.62 -3.38 10.40
C MET A 182 -7.43 -4.90 10.31
N GLU A 183 -8.14 -5.55 9.38
CA GLU A 183 -7.90 -6.94 9.02
C GLU A 183 -6.59 -7.08 8.22
N VAL A 184 -5.66 -7.86 8.77
CA VAL A 184 -4.34 -8.11 8.19
C VAL A 184 -4.23 -9.58 7.79
N SER A 185 -4.43 -9.85 6.50
CA SER A 185 -4.29 -11.18 5.91
C SER A 185 -2.81 -11.58 5.78
N SER A 186 -2.53 -12.88 5.75
CA SER A 186 -1.17 -13.40 5.52
C SER A 186 -0.63 -12.97 4.16
N HIS A 187 -1.47 -12.95 3.13
CA HIS A 187 -1.14 -12.42 1.80
C HIS A 187 -0.74 -10.94 1.87
N GLY A 188 -1.46 -10.14 2.67
CA GLY A 188 -1.14 -8.74 2.86
C GLY A 188 0.22 -8.50 3.53
N LEU A 189 0.58 -9.34 4.51
CA LEU A 189 1.89 -9.29 5.17
C LEU A 189 3.01 -9.70 4.20
N GLU A 190 2.87 -10.84 3.53
CA GLU A 190 3.91 -11.36 2.63
C GLU A 190 4.14 -10.46 1.42
N GLN A 191 3.09 -9.80 0.91
CA GLN A 191 3.19 -8.86 -0.20
C GLN A 191 3.58 -7.45 0.23
N GLY A 192 3.87 -7.23 1.51
CA GLY A 192 4.26 -5.91 2.03
C GLY A 192 3.15 -4.85 1.96
N ARG A 193 1.87 -5.24 1.87
CA ARG A 193 0.75 -4.29 1.73
C ARG A 193 0.63 -3.38 2.95
N VAL A 194 1.00 -3.89 4.13
CA VAL A 194 0.94 -3.12 5.39
C VAL A 194 2.22 -2.36 5.69
N ASN A 195 3.24 -2.42 4.81
CA ASN A 195 4.46 -1.64 5.01
C ASN A 195 4.12 -0.14 5.12
N GLY A 196 4.85 0.59 5.96
CA GLY A 196 4.54 1.99 6.28
C GLY A 196 3.32 2.21 7.18
N THR A 197 2.67 1.13 7.64
CA THR A 197 1.66 1.21 8.70
C THR A 197 2.32 0.98 10.06
N HIS A 198 2.27 1.97 10.93
CA HIS A 198 2.61 1.82 12.33
C HIS A 198 1.41 1.21 13.07
N PHE A 199 1.60 0.05 13.69
CA PHE A 199 0.56 -0.54 14.51
C PHE A 199 0.70 -0.01 15.95
N LYS A 200 -0.36 -0.08 16.73
CA LYS A 200 -0.29 0.14 18.18
C LYS A 200 -0.39 -1.18 18.94
N GLY A 201 -0.99 -2.17 18.29
CA GLY A 201 -1.18 -3.50 18.82
C GLY A 201 -1.67 -4.43 17.73
N ALA A 202 -1.50 -5.71 18.00
CA ALA A 202 -1.91 -6.76 17.11
C ALA A 202 -2.75 -7.80 17.86
N VAL A 203 -3.76 -8.35 17.17
CA VAL A 203 -4.63 -9.41 17.64
C VAL A 203 -4.40 -10.62 16.75
N PHE A 204 -4.05 -11.74 17.37
CA PHE A 204 -3.97 -13.05 16.70
C PHE A 204 -5.16 -13.90 17.16
N THR A 205 -6.07 -14.24 16.26
CA THR A 205 -7.30 -14.96 16.63
C THR A 205 -7.06 -16.47 16.75
N ASN A 206 -6.61 -17.11 15.67
CA ASN A 206 -6.36 -18.55 15.57
C ASN A 206 -5.53 -18.87 14.32
N ILE A 207 -5.02 -20.10 14.27
CA ILE A 207 -4.44 -20.71 13.07
C ILE A 207 -5.08 -22.07 12.83
N SER A 208 -5.53 -22.28 11.61
CA SER A 208 -6.04 -23.56 11.10
C SER A 208 -5.67 -23.69 9.62
N ARG A 209 -5.73 -24.92 9.07
CA ARG A 209 -5.36 -25.19 7.68
C ARG A 209 -6.17 -24.37 6.69
N ASP A 210 -5.47 -23.52 5.94
CA ASP A 210 -6.00 -22.65 4.89
C ASP A 210 -4.82 -22.11 4.04
N HIS A 211 -5.09 -21.57 2.86
CA HIS A 211 -4.13 -20.86 1.99
C HIS A 211 -2.79 -21.57 1.69
N LEU A 212 -2.75 -22.90 1.77
CA LEU A 212 -1.53 -23.69 1.51
C LEU A 212 -1.14 -23.72 0.03
N ASP A 213 -2.07 -23.44 -0.87
CA ASP A 213 -1.83 -23.20 -2.29
C ASP A 213 -0.90 -22.01 -2.54
N TYR A 214 -0.95 -21.01 -1.65
CA TYR A 214 -0.09 -19.84 -1.69
C TYR A 214 1.16 -20.01 -0.80
N HIS A 215 0.99 -20.44 0.45
CA HIS A 215 2.06 -20.50 1.45
C HIS A 215 2.95 -21.75 1.36
N GLY A 216 2.50 -22.80 0.66
CA GLY A 216 3.20 -24.08 0.50
C GLY A 216 3.23 -24.97 1.75
N SER A 217 3.29 -24.38 2.96
CA SER A 217 3.29 -25.12 4.23
C SER A 217 2.55 -24.39 5.35
N MET A 218 2.10 -25.14 6.36
CA MET A 218 1.49 -24.56 7.57
C MET A 218 2.47 -23.67 8.35
N GLU A 219 3.76 -24.01 8.32
CA GLU A 219 4.80 -23.25 9.00
C GLU A 219 4.99 -21.89 8.34
N SER A 220 5.17 -21.85 7.02
CA SER A 220 5.25 -20.61 6.24
C SER A 220 4.01 -19.74 6.47
N TYR A 221 2.82 -20.34 6.47
CA TYR A 221 1.57 -19.62 6.72
C TYR A 221 1.50 -19.01 8.13
N LEU A 222 1.95 -19.74 9.15
CA LEU A 222 2.03 -19.24 10.53
C LEU A 222 3.04 -18.10 10.64
N GLN A 223 4.25 -18.27 10.11
CA GLN A 223 5.29 -17.24 10.13
C GLN A 223 4.85 -15.95 9.45
N ALA A 224 4.17 -16.05 8.31
CA ALA A 224 3.61 -14.89 7.62
C ALA A 224 2.65 -14.08 8.51
N LYS A 225 1.85 -14.74 9.36
CA LYS A 225 0.98 -14.04 10.32
C LYS A 225 1.73 -13.49 11.52
N LEU A 226 2.70 -14.24 12.04
CA LEU A 226 3.50 -13.83 13.21
C LEU A 226 4.32 -12.58 12.94
N ALA A 227 4.66 -12.28 11.68
CA ALA A 227 5.30 -11.03 11.28
C ALA A 227 4.54 -9.78 11.79
N LEU A 228 3.21 -9.83 11.90
CA LEU A 228 2.43 -8.73 12.48
C LEU A 228 2.68 -8.55 13.99
N LEU A 229 2.99 -9.62 14.71
CA LEU A 229 3.29 -9.55 16.15
C LEU A 229 4.73 -9.06 16.41
N GLN A 230 5.57 -9.05 15.39
CA GLN A 230 6.97 -8.61 15.44
C GLN A 230 7.15 -7.15 15.03
N THR A 231 6.11 -6.53 14.49
CA THR A 231 6.10 -5.13 14.06
C THR A 231 5.24 -4.34 15.05
N PRO A 232 5.83 -3.41 15.85
CA PRO A 232 5.05 -2.62 16.79
C PRO A 232 3.99 -1.78 16.07
#